data_AF-A0A3R6IK72-F1
#
_entry.id   AF-A0A3R6IK72-F1
#
_cell.length_a   1.000
_cell.length_b   1.000
_cell.length_c   1.000
_cell.angle_alpha   90.00
_cell.angle_beta   90.00
_cell.angle_gamma   90.00
#
_symmetry.space_group_name_H-M   'P 1'
#
loop_
_entity.id
_entity.type
_entity.pdbx_description
1 polymer ?
#
loop_
_entity_poly.entity_id
_entity_poly.type
_entity_poly.pdbx_seq_one_letter_code
_entity_poly.pdbx_strand_id
1 'polypeptide(L)'
;MDIDKELEDIFSDPLMDVSYQEAKLFDVPADMKGVMAQKKDAPDHVAQRKLCENFAQFKPLFEQVHQDLKTGKRQLQRISKTTSLLAGRYYLVDGQMVLLYEIIEKKKGTNGLPDGRTRCIYENGTESDIYLQTLRKSVVASGYAITETLEETDAHFFNPEDVKQEDQVTGYIYVLRSKSENPEIRNIKNLYKIGFSTNRVEERVANAEHEPTYLMAPVEIVSTYKIVNMHSQKFEDLVHQVLQTVNFRFRVTDDKGEMHEATEWYQVPLEIIDSIIQKIMNGTIIYFSYNKEQQCLEQRIEKKPSQLNLSGLKVLTQIIEKQYFEEIVSGVKTEEYRSLKQTTLNKYTYIDEADGKRYLRRFDAIRFYVGYHSDRDSAVVQVLDTTYEDGLVTYHLGKVLEVIRGKENK
;
A
#
# COMPACT_ATOMS: atom_id res chain seq x y z
N MET A 1 37.41 39.14 -13.46
CA MET A 1 37.90 38.12 -12.53
C MET A 1 38.26 36.93 -13.37
N ASP A 2 39.53 36.56 -13.31
CA ASP A 2 40.13 35.54 -14.15
C ASP A 2 40.08 34.24 -13.34
N ILE A 3 39.06 33.41 -13.62
CA ILE A 3 38.70 32.23 -12.82
C ILE A 3 39.86 31.22 -12.76
N ASP A 4 40.65 31.16 -13.82
CA ASP A 4 41.82 30.29 -13.91
C ASP A 4 42.90 30.69 -12.90
N LYS A 5 42.97 31.99 -12.58
CA LYS A 5 43.93 32.54 -11.61
C LYS A 5 43.49 32.30 -10.16
N GLU A 6 42.19 32.36 -9.90
CA GLU A 6 41.63 32.01 -8.59
C GLU A 6 41.74 30.49 -8.32
N LEU A 7 41.66 29.65 -9.35
CA LEU A 7 41.90 28.21 -9.22
C LEU A 7 43.37 27.90 -8.98
N GLU A 8 44.31 28.59 -9.64
CA GLU A 8 45.74 28.43 -9.37
C GLU A 8 46.10 28.81 -7.93
N ASP A 9 45.50 29.87 -7.38
CA ASP A 9 45.72 30.28 -5.98
C ASP A 9 45.14 29.26 -4.97
N ILE A 10 44.06 28.54 -5.31
CA ILE A 10 43.50 27.46 -4.47
C ILE A 10 44.39 26.21 -4.50
N PHE A 11 44.94 25.85 -5.65
CA PHE A 11 45.81 24.66 -5.79
C PHE A 11 47.24 24.89 -5.29
N SER A 12 47.64 26.15 -5.06
CA SER A 12 48.95 26.49 -4.51
C SER A 12 48.91 26.81 -3.00
N ASP A 13 47.78 26.56 -2.32
CA ASP A 13 47.68 26.69 -0.88
C ASP A 13 48.54 25.62 -0.17
N PRO A 14 49.51 26.01 0.70
CA PRO A 14 50.33 25.09 1.48
C PRO A 14 49.54 24.19 2.44
N LEU A 15 48.24 24.40 2.64
CA LEU A 15 47.33 23.46 3.31
C LEU A 15 47.01 22.19 2.49
N MET A 16 47.24 22.21 1.18
CA MET A 16 47.05 21.03 0.29
C MET A 16 48.33 20.19 0.13
N ASP A 17 49.45 20.64 0.69
CA ASP A 17 50.71 19.90 0.69
C ASP A 17 50.71 18.88 1.86
N VAL A 18 49.79 17.91 1.77
CA VAL A 18 49.73 16.78 2.69
C VAL A 18 51.01 15.98 2.57
N SER A 19 51.72 15.85 3.69
CA SER A 19 52.96 15.09 3.74
C SER A 19 52.72 13.64 3.30
N TYR A 20 53.73 13.00 2.70
CA TYR A 20 53.66 11.61 2.23
C TYR A 20 53.23 10.59 3.32
N GLN A 21 53.23 10.99 4.60
CA GLN A 21 52.75 10.19 5.73
C GLN A 21 51.23 10.29 5.94
N GLU A 22 50.57 11.40 5.57
CA GLU A 22 49.12 11.61 5.69
C GLU A 22 48.35 10.98 4.52
N ALA A 23 48.97 10.84 3.35
CA ALA A 23 48.40 10.10 2.22
C ALA A 23 48.12 8.61 2.57
N LYS A 24 48.89 8.03 3.50
CA LYS A 24 48.70 6.66 3.98
C LYS A 24 47.49 6.49 4.91
N LEU A 25 46.90 7.57 5.43
CA LEU A 25 45.64 7.50 6.19
C LEU A 25 44.43 7.26 5.28
N PHE A 26 44.53 7.62 4.00
CA PHE A 26 43.50 7.37 2.98
C PHE A 26 43.68 6.05 2.24
N ASP A 27 44.77 5.32 2.50
CA ASP A 27 44.96 3.98 1.97
C ASP A 27 44.04 2.99 2.69
N VAL A 28 43.13 2.40 1.93
CA VAL A 28 42.20 1.38 2.42
C VAL A 28 42.99 0.18 2.99
N PRO A 29 42.77 -0.21 4.27
CA PRO A 29 43.47 -1.32 4.90
C PRO A 29 43.35 -2.61 4.08
N ALA A 30 44.42 -3.43 4.07
CA ALA A 30 44.49 -4.67 3.29
C ALA A 30 43.32 -5.64 3.58
N ASP A 31 42.82 -5.62 4.81
CA ASP A 31 41.70 -6.44 5.27
C ASP A 31 40.36 -6.04 4.62
N MET A 32 40.20 -4.77 4.23
CA MET A 32 39.04 -4.29 3.45
C MET A 32 39.19 -4.55 1.96
N LYS A 33 40.41 -4.65 1.42
CA LYS A 33 40.63 -5.00 0.00
C LYS A 33 40.15 -6.42 -0.30
N GLY A 34 40.30 -7.36 0.63
CA GLY A 34 39.76 -8.72 0.51
C GLY A 34 38.22 -8.77 0.46
N VAL A 35 37.54 -7.96 1.28
CA VAL A 35 36.08 -7.87 1.32
C VAL A 35 35.50 -7.11 0.12
N MET A 36 36.23 -6.10 -0.39
CA MET A 36 35.86 -5.39 -1.62
C MET A 36 36.09 -6.23 -2.88
N ALA A 37 37.10 -7.09 -2.91
CA ALA A 37 37.35 -8.02 -4.00
C ALA A 37 36.28 -9.13 -4.08
N GLN A 38 35.78 -9.63 -2.95
CA GLN A 38 34.67 -10.59 -2.90
C GLN A 38 33.30 -9.97 -3.26
N LYS A 39 33.16 -8.63 -3.24
CA LYS A 39 31.93 -7.91 -3.60
C LYS A 39 31.87 -7.44 -5.06
N LYS A 40 32.87 -7.77 -5.87
CA LYS A 40 32.89 -7.51 -7.32
C LYS A 40 32.85 -8.83 -8.10
N ASP A 41 31.79 -9.61 -7.92
CA ASP A 41 31.26 -10.30 -9.08
C ASP A 41 30.68 -9.20 -9.97
N ALA A 42 31.43 -8.84 -11.02
CA ALA A 42 30.91 -7.98 -12.06
C ALA A 42 29.60 -8.62 -12.56
N PRO A 43 28.48 -7.88 -12.65
CA PRO A 43 27.29 -8.45 -13.26
C PRO A 43 27.62 -8.85 -14.69
N ASP A 44 27.58 -10.15 -15.01
CA ASP A 44 27.91 -10.71 -16.34
C ASP A 44 27.12 -10.06 -17.48
N HIS A 45 26.01 -9.38 -17.17
CA HIS A 45 25.23 -8.61 -18.15
C HIS A 45 24.47 -7.48 -17.45
N VAL A 46 24.71 -6.24 -17.87
CA VAL A 46 23.86 -5.09 -17.51
C VAL A 46 22.71 -5.05 -18.50
N ALA A 47 21.47 -5.20 -18.03
CA ALA A 47 20.29 -5.15 -18.89
C ALA A 47 20.24 -3.81 -19.64
N GLN A 48 20.36 -3.86 -20.96
CA GLN A 48 20.29 -2.69 -21.83
C GLN A 48 18.92 -2.66 -22.51
N ARG A 49 18.27 -1.49 -22.51
CA ARG A 49 17.01 -1.28 -23.22
C ARG A 49 17.29 -1.35 -24.72
N LYS A 50 16.72 -2.34 -25.41
CA LYS A 50 16.80 -2.50 -26.87
C LYS A 50 15.51 -2.02 -27.51
N LEU A 51 15.59 -1.57 -28.76
CA LEU A 51 14.39 -1.23 -29.52
C LEU A 51 13.61 -2.52 -29.83
N CYS A 52 12.32 -2.56 -29.56
CA CYS A 52 11.50 -3.74 -29.82
C CYS A 52 11.00 -3.73 -31.27
N GLU A 53 11.49 -4.65 -32.10
CA GLU A 53 11.11 -4.74 -33.52
C GLU A 53 9.62 -5.11 -33.73
N ASN A 54 9.00 -5.78 -32.74
CA ASN A 54 7.60 -6.23 -32.80
C ASN A 54 6.61 -5.31 -32.06
N PHE A 55 7.01 -4.08 -31.71
CA PHE A 55 6.18 -3.18 -30.89
C PHE A 55 4.81 -2.85 -31.49
N ALA A 56 4.67 -2.91 -32.82
CA ALA A 56 3.39 -2.68 -33.51
C ALA A 56 2.25 -3.59 -33.02
N GLN A 57 2.56 -4.81 -32.56
CA GLN A 57 1.58 -5.75 -32.03
C GLN A 57 1.18 -5.44 -30.57
N PHE A 58 2.08 -4.81 -29.80
CA PHE A 58 1.88 -4.53 -28.38
C PHE A 58 1.29 -3.14 -28.11
N LYS A 59 1.46 -2.19 -29.04
CA LYS A 59 0.86 -0.85 -28.95
C LYS A 59 -0.65 -0.84 -28.68
N PRO A 60 -1.51 -1.59 -29.41
CA PRO A 60 -2.95 -1.59 -29.15
C PRO A 60 -3.30 -2.20 -27.78
N LEU A 61 -2.51 -3.18 -27.32
CA LEU A 61 -2.70 -3.79 -26.00
C LEU A 61 -2.47 -2.77 -24.88
N PHE A 62 -1.40 -1.98 -24.95
CA PHE A 62 -1.13 -0.92 -23.97
C PHE A 62 -2.19 0.20 -24.01
N GLU A 63 -2.65 0.59 -25.20
CA GLU A 63 -3.76 1.55 -25.33
C GLU A 63 -5.05 1.03 -24.70
N GLN A 64 -5.36 -0.25 -24.89
CA GLN A 64 -6.51 -0.91 -24.27
C GLN A 64 -6.35 -0.96 -22.74
N VAL A 65 -5.18 -1.30 -22.21
CA VAL A 65 -4.95 -1.28 -20.75
C VAL A 65 -5.07 0.13 -20.17
N HIS A 66 -4.60 1.16 -20.87
CA HIS A 66 -4.79 2.55 -20.47
C HIS A 66 -6.27 2.97 -20.50
N GLN A 67 -7.04 2.49 -21.47
CA GLN A 67 -8.50 2.68 -21.51
C GLN A 67 -9.19 1.91 -20.37
N ASP A 68 -8.76 0.69 -20.08
CA ASP A 68 -9.30 -0.14 -19.00
C ASP A 68 -8.98 0.41 -17.60
N LEU A 69 -7.82 1.04 -17.43
CA LEU A 69 -7.47 1.81 -16.23
C LEU A 69 -8.34 3.07 -16.10
N LYS A 70 -8.61 3.77 -17.21
CA LYS A 70 -9.48 4.97 -17.23
C LYS A 70 -10.95 4.65 -16.97
N THR A 71 -11.42 3.51 -17.47
CA THR A 71 -12.79 3.01 -17.29
C THR A 71 -12.97 2.21 -16.00
N GLY A 72 -11.91 2.05 -15.18
CA GLY A 72 -11.97 1.36 -13.89
C GLY A 72 -12.07 -0.17 -13.96
N LYS A 73 -12.07 -0.75 -15.16
CA LYS A 73 -12.07 -2.20 -15.41
C LYS A 73 -10.80 -2.89 -14.88
N ARG A 74 -9.67 -2.19 -14.92
CA ARG A 74 -8.39 -2.60 -14.33
C ARG A 74 -7.97 -1.60 -13.26
N GLN A 75 -7.27 -2.05 -12.23
CA GLN A 75 -6.88 -1.25 -11.07
C GLN A 75 -5.38 -1.40 -10.80
N LEU A 76 -4.78 -0.38 -10.18
CA LEU A 76 -3.39 -0.44 -9.75
C LEU A 76 -3.31 -1.05 -8.33
N GLN A 77 -2.64 -2.18 -8.22
CA GLN A 77 -2.37 -2.89 -6.98
C GLN A 77 -0.93 -2.67 -6.56
N ARG A 78 -0.69 -2.12 -5.37
CA ARG A 78 0.66 -2.10 -4.80
C ARG A 78 1.13 -3.51 -4.48
N ILE A 79 2.32 -3.84 -4.97
CA ILE A 79 2.92 -5.16 -4.76
C ILE A 79 3.81 -5.13 -3.52
N SER A 80 3.64 -6.10 -2.63
CA SER A 80 4.53 -6.33 -1.49
C SER A 80 5.80 -7.08 -1.91
N LYS A 81 6.88 -6.94 -1.13
CA LYS A 81 8.18 -7.61 -1.37
C LYS A 81 8.09 -9.14 -1.53
N THR A 82 7.02 -9.75 -1.00
CA THR A 82 6.76 -11.19 -0.98
C THR A 82 5.95 -11.70 -2.17
N THR A 83 5.32 -10.84 -2.95
CA THR A 83 4.45 -11.26 -4.06
C THR A 83 5.27 -11.59 -5.31
N SER A 84 5.01 -12.75 -5.90
CA SER A 84 5.64 -13.17 -7.16
C SER A 84 5.02 -12.44 -8.34
N LEU A 85 5.87 -11.94 -9.25
CA LEU A 85 5.42 -11.38 -10.52
C LEU A 85 5.08 -12.54 -11.47
N LEU A 86 4.01 -12.39 -12.24
CA LEU A 86 3.48 -13.41 -13.14
C LEU A 86 3.65 -12.95 -14.59
N ALA A 87 4.14 -13.84 -15.45
CA ALA A 87 4.21 -13.59 -16.89
C ALA A 87 2.81 -13.36 -17.46
N GLY A 88 2.71 -12.52 -18.49
CA GLY A 88 1.45 -12.07 -19.10
C GLY A 88 0.80 -10.86 -18.41
N ARG A 89 1.33 -10.38 -17.29
CA ARG A 89 0.76 -9.24 -16.54
C ARG A 89 1.46 -7.92 -16.85
N TYR A 90 0.70 -6.83 -16.67
CA TYR A 90 1.17 -5.47 -16.82
C TYR A 90 1.53 -4.87 -15.46
N TYR A 91 2.60 -4.07 -15.46
CA TYR A 91 3.16 -3.40 -14.29
C TYR A 91 3.47 -1.95 -14.66
N LEU A 92 3.23 -1.02 -13.74
CA LEU A 92 3.65 0.36 -13.86
C LEU A 92 4.97 0.54 -13.08
N VAL A 93 6.00 1.09 -13.69
CA VAL A 93 7.30 1.38 -13.06
C VAL A 93 7.73 2.78 -13.45
N ASP A 94 7.97 3.67 -12.47
CA ASP A 94 8.42 5.05 -12.71
C ASP A 94 7.52 5.83 -13.70
N GLY A 95 6.21 5.60 -13.63
CA GLY A 95 5.22 6.23 -14.53
C GLY A 95 5.14 5.62 -15.93
N GLN A 96 5.91 4.56 -16.20
CA GLN A 96 5.92 3.86 -17.47
C GLN A 96 5.29 2.47 -17.37
N MET A 97 4.39 2.12 -18.28
CA MET A 97 3.79 0.78 -18.31
C MET A 97 4.73 -0.25 -18.95
N VAL A 98 4.81 -1.42 -18.31
CA VAL A 98 5.68 -2.55 -18.63
C VAL A 98 4.85 -3.83 -18.68
N LEU A 99 4.88 -4.52 -19.81
CA LEU A 99 4.34 -5.87 -19.96
C LEU A 99 5.44 -6.88 -19.67
N LEU A 100 5.21 -7.76 -18.69
CA LEU A 100 6.07 -8.91 -18.45
C LEU A 100 5.64 -10.03 -19.40
N TYR A 101 6.25 -10.11 -20.58
CA TYR A 101 5.83 -11.07 -21.63
C TYR A 101 6.13 -12.52 -21.24
N GLU A 102 7.38 -12.80 -20.85
CA GLU A 102 7.82 -14.16 -20.54
C GLU A 102 8.94 -14.18 -19.49
N ILE A 103 9.02 -15.28 -18.73
CA ILE A 103 10.13 -15.57 -17.80
C ILE A 103 10.94 -16.73 -18.42
N ILE A 104 12.12 -16.41 -18.95
CA ILE A 104 12.94 -17.29 -19.80
C ILE A 104 13.68 -18.35 -18.97
N GLU A 105 14.23 -17.97 -17.81
CA GLU A 105 14.89 -18.92 -16.90
C GLU A 105 14.16 -18.93 -15.56
N LYS A 106 13.85 -20.10 -15.00
CA LYS A 106 13.35 -20.23 -13.62
C LYS A 106 14.43 -20.90 -12.77
N LYS A 107 15.41 -20.13 -12.29
CA LYS A 107 16.37 -20.60 -11.28
C LYS A 107 15.85 -20.26 -9.90
N LYS A 108 16.08 -21.10 -8.89
CA LYS A 108 15.81 -20.69 -7.51
C LYS A 108 16.96 -19.80 -7.06
N GLY A 109 16.69 -18.54 -6.75
CA GLY A 109 17.68 -17.64 -6.18
C GLY A 109 18.03 -18.02 -4.73
N THR A 110 19.08 -17.41 -4.18
CA THR A 110 19.61 -17.66 -2.81
C THR A 110 18.57 -17.44 -1.70
N ASN A 111 17.46 -16.74 -1.99
CA ASN A 111 16.36 -16.46 -1.07
C ASN A 111 15.15 -17.42 -1.22
N GLY A 112 15.28 -18.52 -1.99
CA GLY A 112 14.21 -19.51 -2.18
C GLY A 112 13.09 -19.08 -3.14
N LEU A 113 13.15 -17.87 -3.69
CA LEU A 113 12.21 -17.34 -4.69
C LEU A 113 12.70 -17.64 -6.11
N PRO A 114 11.80 -17.87 -7.09
CA PRO A 114 12.20 -18.02 -8.48
C PRO A 114 12.80 -16.70 -8.98
N ASP A 115 14.01 -16.79 -9.52
CA ASP A 115 14.76 -15.72 -10.16
C ASP A 115 15.13 -16.15 -11.59
N GLY A 116 15.10 -15.19 -12.49
CA GLY A 116 14.99 -15.49 -13.91
C GLY A 116 15.16 -14.29 -14.79
N ARG A 117 15.80 -14.45 -15.95
CA ARG A 117 15.74 -13.43 -16.99
C ARG A 117 14.31 -13.32 -17.52
N THR A 118 13.80 -12.11 -17.62
CA THR A 118 12.46 -11.86 -18.13
C THR A 118 12.52 -11.05 -19.40
N ARG A 119 11.54 -11.24 -20.27
CA ARG A 119 11.32 -10.36 -21.42
C ARG A 119 10.29 -9.31 -21.02
N CYS A 120 10.74 -8.09 -20.76
CA CYS A 120 9.85 -6.97 -20.43
C CYS A 120 9.72 -6.05 -21.63
N ILE A 121 8.49 -5.71 -22.02
CA ILE A 121 8.18 -4.79 -23.11
C ILE A 121 7.62 -3.52 -22.48
N TYR A 122 8.17 -2.37 -22.84
CA TYR A 122 7.77 -1.07 -22.32
C TYR A 122 6.86 -0.34 -23.32
N GLU A 123 5.97 0.51 -22.82
CA GLU A 123 5.06 1.30 -23.65
C GLU A 123 5.76 2.29 -24.60
N ASN A 124 7.05 2.60 -24.38
CA ASN A 124 7.82 3.47 -25.26
C ASN A 124 8.50 2.72 -26.43
N GLY A 125 8.16 1.45 -26.63
CA GLY A 125 8.74 0.64 -27.70
C GLY A 125 10.11 0.03 -27.39
N THR A 126 10.56 0.07 -26.13
CA THR A 126 11.79 -0.60 -25.71
C THR A 126 11.48 -1.97 -25.09
N GLU A 127 12.39 -2.93 -25.26
CA GLU A 127 12.39 -4.19 -24.53
C GLU A 127 13.64 -4.29 -23.64
N SER A 128 13.51 -4.95 -22.50
CA SER A 128 14.62 -5.19 -21.56
C SER A 128 14.60 -6.63 -21.10
N ASP A 129 15.79 -7.22 -20.99
CA ASP A 129 16.03 -8.56 -20.46
C ASP A 129 16.37 -8.53 -18.96
N ILE A 130 15.64 -7.71 -18.20
CA ILE A 130 15.88 -7.51 -16.77
C ILE A 130 15.64 -8.79 -15.97
N TYR A 131 16.41 -8.98 -14.88
CA TYR A 131 16.13 -10.06 -13.93
C TYR A 131 14.81 -9.80 -13.19
N LEU A 132 14.03 -10.87 -12.97
CA LEU A 132 12.75 -10.83 -12.25
C LEU A 132 12.90 -10.17 -10.87
N GLN A 133 14.00 -10.42 -10.15
CA GLN A 133 14.25 -9.81 -8.86
C GLN A 133 14.52 -8.30 -8.96
N THR A 134 15.17 -7.84 -10.03
CA THR A 134 15.42 -6.41 -10.27
C THR A 134 14.11 -5.71 -10.67
N LEU A 135 13.32 -6.32 -11.55
CA LEU A 135 11.97 -5.84 -11.86
C LEU A 135 11.11 -5.75 -10.61
N ARG A 136 11.13 -6.79 -9.74
CA ARG A 136 10.41 -6.77 -8.46
C ARG A 136 10.87 -5.64 -7.56
N LYS A 137 12.19 -5.40 -7.44
CA LYS A 137 12.71 -4.27 -6.66
C LYS A 137 12.19 -2.94 -7.20
N SER A 138 12.19 -2.74 -8.53
CA SER A 138 11.68 -1.52 -9.16
C SER A 138 10.17 -1.36 -8.96
N VAL A 139 9.38 -2.40 -9.20
CA VAL A 139 7.92 -2.35 -9.00
C VAL A 139 7.56 -2.12 -7.52
N VAL A 140 8.28 -2.72 -6.59
CA VAL A 140 8.03 -2.52 -5.15
C VAL A 140 8.52 -1.14 -4.66
N ALA A 141 9.58 -0.59 -5.27
CA ALA A 141 10.13 0.70 -4.88
C ALA A 141 9.31 1.88 -5.42
N SER A 142 8.87 1.82 -6.68
CA SER A 142 8.27 2.96 -7.38
C SER A 142 7.18 2.55 -8.38
N GLY A 143 6.59 1.37 -8.23
CA GLY A 143 5.63 0.83 -9.18
C GLY A 143 4.36 0.21 -8.60
N TYR A 144 3.51 -0.25 -9.50
CA TYR A 144 2.21 -0.87 -9.23
C TYR A 144 1.99 -2.08 -10.17
N ALA A 145 1.30 -3.13 -9.72
CA ALA A 145 0.71 -4.13 -10.62
C ALA A 145 -0.58 -3.60 -11.20
N ILE A 146 -0.92 -3.98 -12.43
CA ILE A 146 -2.25 -3.77 -12.99
C ILE A 146 -3.03 -5.07 -12.77
N THR A 147 -4.20 -4.98 -12.13
CA THR A 147 -5.09 -6.13 -11.88
C THR A 147 -5.71 -6.63 -13.18
N GLU A 148 -6.08 -7.91 -13.18
CA GLU A 148 -6.85 -8.54 -14.26
C GLU A 148 -8.26 -7.94 -14.34
N THR A 149 -8.89 -8.07 -15.50
CA THR A 149 -10.28 -7.64 -15.75
C THR A 149 -11.28 -8.55 -15.02
N LEU A 150 -12.49 -8.04 -14.72
CA LEU A 150 -13.58 -8.84 -14.13
C LEU A 150 -13.87 -10.11 -14.96
N GLU A 151 -13.87 -10.03 -16.29
CA GLU A 151 -14.05 -11.18 -17.21
C GLU A 151 -12.98 -12.27 -17.07
N GLU A 152 -11.75 -11.92 -16.68
CA GLU A 152 -10.65 -12.87 -16.42
C GLU A 152 -10.68 -13.40 -14.98
N THR A 153 -11.28 -12.64 -14.05
CA THR A 153 -11.45 -13.01 -12.64
C THR A 153 -12.70 -13.90 -12.44
N ASP A 154 -13.75 -13.68 -13.23
CA ASP A 154 -15.01 -14.41 -13.22
C ASP A 154 -14.83 -15.89 -13.62
N ALA A 155 -13.82 -16.21 -14.44
CA ALA A 155 -13.47 -17.58 -14.78
C ALA A 155 -12.98 -18.40 -13.57
N HIS A 156 -12.62 -17.76 -12.46
CA HIS A 156 -12.07 -18.44 -11.28
C HIS A 156 -12.96 -18.41 -10.03
N PHE A 157 -14.04 -17.60 -9.96
CA PHE A 157 -14.70 -17.37 -8.67
C PHE A 157 -16.24 -17.25 -8.63
N PHE A 158 -17.01 -17.39 -9.71
CA PHE A 158 -18.47 -17.27 -9.60
C PHE A 158 -19.26 -18.53 -10.00
N ASN A 159 -19.92 -19.13 -9.00
CA ASN A 159 -21.09 -19.98 -9.18
C ASN A 159 -22.33 -19.08 -9.39
N PRO A 160 -23.08 -19.23 -10.48
CA PRO A 160 -24.18 -18.34 -10.86
C PRO A 160 -25.54 -18.71 -10.23
N GLU A 161 -25.61 -18.87 -8.90
CA GLU A 161 -26.87 -19.25 -8.21
C GLU A 161 -27.21 -18.40 -6.97
N ASP A 162 -27.01 -17.08 -7.00
CA ASP A 162 -27.53 -16.20 -5.92
C ASP A 162 -28.14 -14.90 -6.47
N VAL A 163 -29.22 -15.02 -7.25
CA VAL A 163 -30.17 -13.90 -7.45
C VAL A 163 -31.59 -14.42 -7.32
N LYS A 164 -32.22 -14.18 -6.17
CA LYS A 164 -33.67 -14.41 -5.99
C LYS A 164 -34.43 -13.16 -6.42
N GLN A 165 -35.44 -13.33 -7.27
CA GLN A 165 -36.31 -12.26 -7.81
C GLN A 165 -37.39 -11.81 -6.81
N GLU A 166 -37.03 -11.34 -5.61
CA GLU A 166 -37.97 -10.64 -4.72
C GLU A 166 -37.28 -9.48 -4.02
N ASP A 167 -37.02 -8.41 -4.77
CA ASP A 167 -36.27 -7.25 -4.28
C ASP A 167 -37.09 -5.96 -4.43
N GLN A 168 -37.50 -5.36 -3.31
CA GLN A 168 -38.18 -4.07 -3.27
C GLN A 168 -37.17 -2.94 -3.51
N VAL A 169 -37.32 -2.21 -4.63
CA VAL A 169 -36.52 -1.00 -4.93
C VAL A 169 -36.63 -0.03 -3.75
N THR A 170 -35.50 0.26 -3.13
CA THR A 170 -35.45 0.96 -1.83
C THR A 170 -35.00 2.41 -2.00
N GLY A 171 -34.44 2.77 -3.18
CA GLY A 171 -34.23 4.16 -3.60
C GLY A 171 -33.33 4.30 -4.83
N TYR A 172 -32.96 5.54 -5.11
CA TYR A 172 -32.20 6.00 -6.27
C TYR A 172 -30.97 6.77 -5.80
N ILE A 173 -29.79 6.40 -6.31
CA ILE A 173 -28.58 7.23 -6.21
C ILE A 173 -28.57 8.12 -7.44
N TYR A 174 -28.28 9.40 -7.24
CA TYR A 174 -28.16 10.37 -8.32
C TYR A 174 -26.81 11.06 -8.29
N VAL A 175 -26.28 11.34 -9.47
CA VAL A 175 -25.07 12.12 -9.70
C VAL A 175 -25.46 13.37 -10.47
N LEU A 176 -25.23 14.53 -9.87
CA LEU A 176 -25.62 15.82 -10.44
C LEU A 176 -24.40 16.67 -10.77
N ARG A 177 -24.55 17.49 -11.80
CA ARG A 177 -23.61 18.56 -12.15
C ARG A 177 -24.27 19.91 -11.93
N SER A 178 -23.60 20.82 -11.23
CA SER A 178 -24.08 22.20 -11.11
C SER A 178 -23.98 22.93 -12.44
N LYS A 179 -25.01 23.71 -12.79
CA LYS A 179 -25.00 24.69 -13.89
C LYS A 179 -24.82 26.13 -13.38
N SER A 180 -24.29 26.31 -12.18
CA SER A 180 -24.03 27.64 -11.60
C SER A 180 -23.13 28.49 -12.50
N GLU A 181 -23.46 29.78 -12.63
CA GLU A 181 -22.66 30.76 -13.37
C GLU A 181 -21.45 31.26 -12.58
N ASN A 182 -21.34 30.92 -11.30
CA ASN A 182 -20.26 31.38 -10.44
C ASN A 182 -18.89 30.85 -10.94
N PRO A 183 -17.91 31.73 -11.23
CA PRO A 183 -16.61 31.33 -11.78
C PRO A 183 -15.84 30.37 -10.87
N GLU A 184 -16.05 30.41 -9.54
CA GLU A 184 -15.38 29.49 -8.62
C GLU A 184 -15.88 28.05 -8.74
N ILE A 185 -17.17 27.85 -9.07
CA ILE A 185 -17.76 26.52 -9.25
C ILE A 185 -17.52 26.04 -10.68
N ARG A 186 -17.67 26.94 -11.67
CA ARG A 186 -17.54 26.62 -13.10
C ARG A 186 -16.12 26.22 -13.52
N ASN A 187 -15.09 26.77 -12.86
CA ASN A 187 -13.71 26.44 -13.17
C ASN A 187 -13.27 25.05 -12.65
N ILE A 188 -14.04 24.43 -11.75
CA ILE A 188 -13.71 23.13 -11.18
C ILE A 188 -14.17 22.03 -12.14
N LYS A 189 -13.22 21.41 -12.85
CA LYS A 189 -13.50 20.25 -13.70
C LYS A 189 -13.86 19.03 -12.84
N ASN A 190 -14.82 18.24 -13.33
CA ASN A 190 -15.31 17.00 -12.71
C ASN A 190 -15.90 17.18 -11.30
N LEU A 191 -16.60 18.30 -11.08
CA LEU A 191 -17.34 18.54 -9.84
C LEU A 191 -18.73 17.93 -9.94
N TYR A 192 -19.00 16.94 -9.08
CA TYR A 192 -20.30 16.26 -9.03
C TYR A 192 -20.84 16.21 -7.61
N LYS A 193 -22.16 16.33 -7.51
CA LYS A 193 -22.90 16.05 -6.28
C LYS A 193 -23.43 14.63 -6.34
N ILE A 194 -23.16 13.84 -5.31
CA ILE A 194 -23.64 12.47 -5.19
C ILE A 194 -24.61 12.44 -4.01
N GLY A 195 -25.83 11.97 -4.25
CA GLY A 195 -26.84 11.89 -3.21
C GLY A 195 -27.78 10.71 -3.41
N PHE A 196 -28.56 10.42 -2.38
CA PHE A 196 -29.56 9.35 -2.38
C PHE A 196 -30.97 9.93 -2.21
N SER A 197 -31.95 9.36 -2.90
CA SER A 197 -33.36 9.69 -2.73
C SER A 197 -34.23 8.43 -2.76
N THR A 198 -35.23 8.37 -1.90
CA THR A 198 -36.29 7.35 -1.98
C THR A 198 -37.29 7.66 -3.09
N ASN A 199 -37.44 8.94 -3.44
CA ASN A 199 -38.38 9.40 -4.45
C ASN A 199 -37.68 9.47 -5.82
N ARG A 200 -38.46 9.77 -6.87
CA ARG A 200 -37.91 9.98 -8.21
C ARG A 200 -36.90 11.14 -8.17
N VAL A 201 -35.75 10.93 -8.81
CA VAL A 201 -34.67 11.93 -8.82
C VAL A 201 -35.16 13.25 -9.41
N GLU A 202 -36.00 13.19 -10.44
CA GLU A 202 -36.54 14.37 -11.11
C GLU A 202 -37.38 15.25 -10.16
N GLU A 203 -38.16 14.63 -9.26
CA GLU A 203 -38.96 15.34 -8.26
C GLU A 203 -38.06 15.93 -7.16
N ARG A 204 -36.98 15.24 -6.78
CA ARG A 204 -36.05 15.71 -5.75
C ARG A 204 -35.24 16.92 -6.19
N VAL A 205 -34.91 17.03 -7.48
CA VAL A 205 -34.11 18.13 -8.04
C VAL A 205 -34.93 19.26 -8.66
N ALA A 206 -36.26 19.14 -8.71
CA ALA A 206 -37.14 20.14 -9.32
C ALA A 206 -37.01 21.54 -8.71
N ASN A 207 -36.72 21.63 -7.40
CA ASN A 207 -36.51 22.89 -6.68
C ASN A 207 -35.03 23.16 -6.35
N ALA A 208 -34.09 22.58 -7.10
CA ALA A 208 -32.67 22.73 -6.82
C ALA A 208 -32.17 24.18 -6.86
N GLU A 209 -32.80 25.04 -7.68
CA GLU A 209 -32.45 26.46 -7.81
C GLU A 209 -32.64 27.26 -6.50
N HIS A 210 -33.52 26.81 -5.61
CA HIS A 210 -33.84 27.46 -4.34
C HIS A 210 -33.30 26.71 -3.11
N GLU A 211 -32.52 25.64 -3.32
CA GLU A 211 -32.02 24.81 -2.23
C GLU A 211 -30.51 25.05 -2.01
N PRO A 212 -30.08 25.39 -0.78
CA PRO A 212 -28.66 25.70 -0.51
C PRO A 212 -27.74 24.51 -0.80
N THR A 213 -28.27 23.29 -0.62
CA THR A 213 -27.61 22.01 -0.87
C THR A 213 -27.18 21.83 -2.34
N TYR A 214 -27.82 22.53 -3.28
CA TYR A 214 -27.50 22.53 -4.71
C TYR A 214 -26.82 23.82 -5.19
N LEU A 215 -26.34 24.64 -4.26
CA LEU A 215 -25.61 25.88 -4.54
C LEU A 215 -26.48 26.98 -5.16
N MET A 216 -27.79 27.00 -4.87
CA MET A 216 -28.73 28.01 -5.40
C MET A 216 -28.70 28.09 -6.93
N ALA A 217 -28.56 26.94 -7.58
CA ALA A 217 -28.32 26.87 -9.02
C ALA A 217 -29.03 25.67 -9.65
N PRO A 218 -29.39 25.76 -10.94
CA PRO A 218 -29.92 24.62 -11.67
C PRO A 218 -28.90 23.49 -11.71
N VAL A 219 -29.39 22.27 -11.64
CA VAL A 219 -28.57 21.05 -11.68
C VAL A 219 -28.95 20.17 -12.86
N GLU A 220 -27.95 19.47 -13.40
CA GLU A 220 -28.13 18.47 -14.45
C GLU A 220 -28.01 17.08 -13.86
N ILE A 221 -28.94 16.19 -14.17
CA ILE A 221 -28.83 14.78 -13.83
C ILE A 221 -27.89 14.12 -14.83
N VAL A 222 -26.75 13.64 -14.36
CA VAL A 222 -25.73 13.01 -15.22
C VAL A 222 -25.89 11.49 -15.21
N SER A 223 -26.08 10.90 -14.03
CA SER A 223 -26.30 9.46 -13.87
C SER A 223 -27.29 9.18 -12.76
N THR A 224 -28.09 8.13 -12.92
CA THR A 224 -29.05 7.64 -11.92
C THR A 224 -28.91 6.13 -11.79
N TYR A 225 -28.75 5.66 -10.55
CA TYR A 225 -28.63 4.25 -10.22
C TYR A 225 -29.78 3.81 -9.33
N LYS A 226 -30.39 2.68 -9.66
CA LYS A 226 -31.43 2.06 -8.82
C LYS A 226 -30.75 1.13 -7.84
N ILE A 227 -31.05 1.27 -6.55
CA ILE A 227 -30.52 0.37 -5.52
C ILE A 227 -31.62 -0.33 -4.74
N VAL A 228 -31.26 -1.51 -4.27
CA VAL A 228 -32.12 -2.39 -3.50
C VAL A 228 -31.44 -2.66 -2.15
N ASN A 229 -32.23 -2.67 -1.09
CA ASN A 229 -31.93 -3.04 0.27
C ASN A 229 -30.77 -2.24 0.92
N MET A 230 -30.70 -0.94 0.67
CA MET A 230 -29.63 -0.08 1.20
C MET A 230 -30.21 1.13 1.95
N HIS A 231 -29.62 1.41 3.12
CA HIS A 231 -29.97 2.57 3.95
C HIS A 231 -29.25 3.83 3.45
N SER A 232 -29.99 4.93 3.28
CA SER A 232 -29.46 6.23 2.80
C SER A 232 -28.24 6.70 3.58
N GLN A 233 -28.32 6.65 4.90
CA GLN A 233 -27.29 7.15 5.81
C GLN A 233 -25.99 6.34 5.67
N LYS A 234 -26.08 5.01 5.57
CA LYS A 234 -24.92 4.15 5.36
C LYS A 234 -24.26 4.39 4.00
N PHE A 235 -25.06 4.67 2.97
CA PHE A 235 -24.54 5.00 1.64
C PHE A 235 -23.75 6.30 1.67
N GLU A 236 -24.32 7.35 2.27
CA GLU A 236 -23.66 8.64 2.43
C GLU A 236 -22.36 8.52 3.22
N ASP A 237 -22.38 7.78 4.33
CA ASP A 237 -21.17 7.51 5.13
C ASP A 237 -20.07 6.83 4.31
N LEU A 238 -20.42 5.82 3.50
CA LEU A 238 -19.45 5.10 2.65
C LEU A 238 -18.87 6.00 1.56
N VAL A 239 -19.71 6.77 0.87
CA VAL A 239 -19.25 7.72 -0.16
C VAL A 239 -18.36 8.79 0.47
N HIS A 240 -18.78 9.37 1.60
CA HIS A 240 -17.97 10.32 2.36
C HIS A 240 -16.63 9.72 2.77
N GLN A 241 -16.60 8.50 3.29
CA GLN A 241 -15.36 7.84 3.70
C GLN A 241 -14.39 7.63 2.52
N VAL A 242 -14.89 7.20 1.38
CA VAL A 242 -14.07 6.90 0.19
C VAL A 242 -13.57 8.19 -0.48
N LEU A 243 -14.42 9.23 -0.52
CA LEU A 243 -14.18 10.47 -1.26
C LEU A 243 -13.82 11.66 -0.35
N GLN A 244 -13.54 11.43 0.93
CA GLN A 244 -13.23 12.48 1.90
C GLN A 244 -12.10 13.41 1.42
N THR A 245 -11.08 12.85 0.76
CA THR A 245 -9.90 13.57 0.27
C THR A 245 -10.20 14.54 -0.88
N VAL A 246 -11.33 14.35 -1.57
CA VAL A 246 -11.77 15.15 -2.72
C VAL A 246 -13.13 15.80 -2.48
N ASN A 247 -13.53 15.89 -1.23
CA ASN A 247 -14.74 16.56 -0.80
C ASN A 247 -14.56 18.09 -0.82
N PHE A 248 -15.48 18.79 -1.46
CA PHE A 248 -15.57 20.23 -1.47
C PHE A 248 -16.74 20.67 -0.58
N ARG A 249 -16.48 21.68 0.24
CA ARG A 249 -17.49 22.31 1.09
C ARG A 249 -17.70 23.73 0.60
N PHE A 250 -18.92 24.02 0.17
CA PHE A 250 -19.31 25.36 -0.26
C PHE A 250 -20.19 26.00 0.81
N ARG A 251 -19.96 27.28 1.10
CA ARG A 251 -20.84 28.10 1.93
C ARG A 251 -21.78 28.88 1.04
N VAL A 252 -23.07 28.72 1.26
CA VAL A 252 -24.13 29.33 0.44
C VAL A 252 -25.14 29.98 1.37
N THR A 253 -25.58 31.17 1.00
CA THR A 253 -26.63 31.89 1.73
C THR A 253 -27.98 31.56 1.11
N ASP A 254 -28.96 31.21 1.93
CA ASP A 254 -30.36 31.01 1.50
C ASP A 254 -31.01 32.35 1.12
N ASP A 255 -32.14 32.29 0.40
CA ASP A 255 -33.00 33.42 0.05
C ASP A 255 -33.47 34.20 1.30
N LYS A 256 -33.39 33.56 2.49
CA LYS A 256 -33.70 34.12 3.80
C LYS A 256 -32.51 34.75 4.53
N GLY A 257 -31.30 34.72 3.96
CA GLY A 257 -30.09 35.26 4.57
C GLY A 257 -29.38 34.31 5.55
N GLU A 258 -29.83 33.06 5.67
CA GLU A 258 -29.19 32.04 6.52
C GLU A 258 -28.02 31.38 5.79
N MET A 259 -26.90 31.15 6.50
CA MET A 259 -25.70 30.53 5.94
C MET A 259 -25.76 29.01 6.09
N HIS A 260 -25.70 28.29 4.97
CA HIS A 260 -25.66 26.83 4.92
C HIS A 260 -24.35 26.33 4.29
N GLU A 261 -23.91 25.14 4.71
CA GLU A 261 -22.76 24.45 4.13
C GLU A 261 -23.22 23.26 3.28
N ALA A 262 -22.89 23.26 1.99
CA ALA A 262 -23.11 22.12 1.10
C ALA A 262 -21.88 21.20 1.13
N THR A 263 -22.00 20.05 1.78
CA THR A 263 -20.90 19.10 2.04
C THR A 263 -20.84 17.91 1.08
N GLU A 264 -21.78 17.76 0.16
CA GLU A 264 -21.94 16.56 -0.68
C GLU A 264 -21.38 16.74 -2.10
N TRP A 265 -20.40 17.62 -2.27
CA TRP A 265 -19.77 17.89 -3.56
C TRP A 265 -18.37 17.25 -3.62
N TYR A 266 -18.07 16.58 -4.73
CA TYR A 266 -16.82 15.85 -4.90
C TYR A 266 -16.20 16.12 -6.25
N GLN A 267 -14.87 16.26 -6.27
CA GLN A 267 -14.12 16.41 -7.51
C GLN A 267 -13.55 15.06 -7.94
N VAL A 268 -14.30 14.33 -8.77
CA VAL A 268 -13.99 12.94 -9.17
C VAL A 268 -14.45 12.71 -10.61
N PRO A 269 -13.66 12.04 -11.48
CA PRO A 269 -14.12 11.62 -12.79
C PRO A 269 -15.37 10.73 -12.70
N LEU A 270 -16.30 10.89 -13.64
CA LEU A 270 -17.58 10.17 -13.63
C LEU A 270 -17.41 8.65 -13.62
N GLU A 271 -16.46 8.13 -14.41
CA GLU A 271 -16.12 6.70 -14.47
C GLU A 271 -15.76 6.10 -13.10
N ILE A 272 -15.10 6.89 -12.25
CA ILE A 272 -14.73 6.46 -10.91
C ILE A 272 -15.94 6.48 -9.98
N ILE A 273 -16.84 7.46 -10.13
CA ILE A 273 -18.09 7.49 -9.38
C ILE A 273 -18.92 6.24 -9.68
N ASP A 274 -19.01 5.86 -10.95
CA ASP A 274 -19.73 4.67 -11.40
C ASP A 274 -19.11 3.39 -10.80
N SER A 275 -17.77 3.30 -10.83
CA SER A 275 -17.02 2.20 -10.21
C SER A 275 -17.22 2.13 -8.69
N ILE A 276 -17.27 3.28 -8.00
CA ILE A 276 -17.55 3.35 -6.56
C ILE A 276 -18.95 2.83 -6.28
N ILE A 277 -19.95 3.28 -7.03
CA ILE A 277 -21.35 2.87 -6.84
C ILE A 277 -21.50 1.36 -7.05
N GLN A 278 -20.90 0.78 -8.10
CA GLN A 278 -20.90 -0.66 -8.31
C GLN A 278 -20.24 -1.43 -7.15
N LYS A 279 -19.11 -0.95 -6.64
CA LYS A 279 -18.44 -1.57 -5.48
C LYS A 279 -19.22 -1.43 -4.18
N ILE A 280 -19.99 -0.35 -4.02
CA ILE A 280 -20.91 -0.17 -2.90
C ILE A 280 -22.06 -1.18 -3.01
N MET A 281 -22.64 -1.36 -4.20
CA MET A 281 -23.69 -2.36 -4.45
C MET A 281 -23.20 -3.79 -4.15
N ASN A 282 -21.95 -4.11 -4.52
CA ASN A 282 -21.35 -5.42 -4.25
C ASN A 282 -20.74 -5.54 -2.84
N GLY A 283 -20.84 -4.50 -2.00
CA GLY A 283 -20.33 -4.49 -0.62
C GLY A 283 -18.80 -4.51 -0.46
N THR A 284 -18.04 -4.45 -1.56
CA THR A 284 -16.57 -4.56 -1.53
C THR A 284 -15.87 -3.21 -1.30
N ILE A 285 -16.60 -2.11 -1.38
CA ILE A 285 -16.07 -0.73 -1.26
C ILE A 285 -15.26 -0.48 0.01
N ILE A 286 -15.54 -1.20 1.11
CA ILE A 286 -14.83 -1.09 2.38
C ILE A 286 -13.32 -1.37 2.25
N TYR A 287 -12.92 -2.12 1.23
CA TYR A 287 -11.52 -2.42 0.93
C TYR A 287 -10.88 -1.41 -0.02
N PHE A 288 -11.54 -0.30 -0.35
CA PHE A 288 -11.05 0.65 -1.35
C PHE A 288 -11.01 2.09 -0.82
N SER A 289 -10.06 2.88 -1.29
CA SER A 289 -10.00 4.33 -1.10
C SER A 289 -9.61 5.03 -2.39
N TYR A 290 -10.07 6.26 -2.59
CA TYR A 290 -9.75 7.02 -3.79
C TYR A 290 -8.36 7.69 -3.70
N ASN A 291 -7.52 7.49 -4.71
CA ASN A 291 -6.25 8.21 -4.86
C ASN A 291 -6.43 9.40 -5.82
N LYS A 292 -6.22 10.61 -5.29
CA LYS A 292 -6.35 11.88 -6.03
C LYS A 292 -5.28 12.08 -7.10
N GLU A 293 -4.04 11.63 -6.88
CA GLU A 293 -2.91 11.83 -7.80
C GLU A 293 -3.05 11.00 -9.06
N GLN A 294 -3.51 9.76 -8.91
CA GLN A 294 -3.69 8.81 -10.01
C GLN A 294 -5.13 8.78 -10.55
N GLN A 295 -6.06 9.51 -9.92
CA GLN A 295 -7.49 9.54 -10.23
C GLN A 295 -8.13 8.14 -10.31
N CYS A 296 -7.71 7.21 -9.44
CA CYS A 296 -8.16 5.82 -9.44
C CYS A 296 -8.47 5.30 -8.03
N LEU A 297 -9.22 4.19 -7.96
CA LEU A 297 -9.46 3.48 -6.70
C LEU A 297 -8.27 2.59 -6.32
N GLU A 298 -7.80 2.73 -5.10
CA GLU A 298 -6.76 1.88 -4.50
C GLU A 298 -7.36 0.91 -3.50
N GLN A 299 -7.00 -0.36 -3.59
CA GLN A 299 -7.41 -1.34 -2.60
C GLN A 299 -6.57 -1.21 -1.31
N ARG A 300 -7.22 -0.93 -0.18
CA ARG A 300 -6.64 -1.05 1.15
C ARG A 300 -6.55 -2.53 1.53
N ILE A 301 -5.32 -3.04 1.61
CA ILE A 301 -5.06 -4.28 2.34
C ILE A 301 -5.05 -3.92 3.82
N GLU A 302 -6.21 -3.90 4.47
CA GLU A 302 -6.24 -3.75 5.91
C GLU A 302 -5.66 -5.01 6.56
N LYS A 303 -4.50 -4.84 7.23
CA LYS A 303 -4.03 -5.78 8.23
C LYS A 303 -5.01 -5.70 9.38
N LYS A 304 -5.57 -6.82 9.86
CA LYS A 304 -6.33 -6.83 11.12
C LYS A 304 -5.46 -6.19 12.21
N PRO A 305 -5.80 -4.98 12.70
CA PRO A 305 -5.04 -4.39 13.78
C PRO A 305 -5.24 -5.23 15.04
N SER A 306 -4.18 -5.37 15.83
CA SER A 306 -4.25 -5.97 17.17
C SER A 306 -5.32 -5.24 17.97
N GLN A 307 -6.34 -5.97 18.45
CA GLN A 307 -7.43 -5.39 19.26
C GLN A 307 -7.02 -5.28 20.73
N LEU A 308 -5.86 -5.83 21.08
CA LEU A 308 -5.39 -5.90 22.45
C LEU A 308 -4.73 -4.58 22.86
N ASN A 309 -5.32 -3.90 23.84
CA ASN A 309 -4.69 -2.74 24.46
C ASN A 309 -3.54 -3.21 25.37
N LEU A 310 -2.31 -2.83 25.02
CA LEU A 310 -1.09 -3.13 25.78
C LEU A 310 -0.54 -1.91 26.53
N SER A 311 -1.27 -0.80 26.57
CA SER A 311 -0.81 0.41 27.28
C SER A 311 -0.67 0.11 28.76
N GLY A 312 0.52 0.38 29.32
CA GLY A 312 0.85 0.12 30.72
C GLY A 312 1.56 -1.21 31.00
N LEU A 313 1.62 -2.13 30.05
CA LEU A 313 2.33 -3.41 30.20
C LEU A 313 3.76 -3.34 29.65
N LYS A 314 4.71 -3.94 30.36
CA LYS A 314 6.08 -4.19 29.86
C LYS A 314 6.06 -5.40 28.93
N VAL A 315 6.03 -5.13 27.62
CA VAL A 315 5.98 -6.19 26.60
C VAL A 315 7.35 -6.44 25.97
N LEU A 316 7.78 -7.69 26.00
CA LEU A 316 9.00 -8.14 25.33
C LEU A 316 8.67 -8.66 23.92
N THR A 317 9.36 -8.17 22.89
CA THR A 317 9.20 -8.69 21.53
C THR A 317 10.27 -9.72 21.19
N GLN A 318 9.83 -10.88 20.70
CA GLN A 318 10.70 -11.98 20.27
C GLN A 318 10.29 -12.55 18.91
N ILE A 319 11.28 -13.09 18.20
CA ILE A 319 11.10 -13.80 16.94
C ILE A 319 11.41 -15.27 17.21
N ILE A 320 10.51 -16.14 16.77
CA ILE A 320 10.60 -17.59 16.97
C ILE A 320 10.30 -18.34 15.67
N GLU A 321 10.69 -19.60 15.62
CA GLU A 321 10.36 -20.50 14.52
C GLU A 321 8.88 -20.92 14.57
N LYS A 322 8.32 -21.29 13.41
CA LYS A 322 6.89 -21.65 13.29
C LYS A 322 6.52 -22.81 14.21
N GLN A 323 7.39 -23.81 14.36
CA GLN A 323 7.13 -24.97 15.22
C GLN A 323 6.89 -24.55 16.68
N TYR A 324 7.81 -23.79 17.28
CA TYR A 324 7.66 -23.32 18.67
C TYR A 324 6.48 -22.37 18.82
N PHE A 325 6.16 -21.59 17.79
CA PHE A 325 4.97 -20.73 17.79
C PHE A 325 3.69 -21.55 17.93
N GLU A 326 3.54 -22.63 17.15
CA GLU A 326 2.37 -23.51 17.26
C GLU A 326 2.30 -24.17 18.64
N GLU A 327 3.42 -24.65 19.18
CA GLU A 327 3.47 -25.28 20.50
C GLU A 327 3.09 -24.31 21.63
N ILE A 328 3.47 -23.04 21.54
CA ILE A 328 3.09 -22.00 22.50
C ILE A 328 1.61 -21.66 22.37
N VAL A 329 1.11 -21.50 21.14
CA VAL A 329 -0.31 -21.18 20.89
C VAL A 329 -1.22 -22.32 21.30
N SER A 330 -0.79 -23.58 21.13
CA SER A 330 -1.53 -24.77 21.57
C SER A 330 -1.40 -25.04 23.08
N GLY A 331 -0.57 -24.28 23.79
CA GLY A 331 -0.32 -24.45 25.24
C GLY A 331 0.53 -25.67 25.59
N VAL A 332 1.15 -26.32 24.60
CA VAL A 332 2.08 -27.44 24.82
C VAL A 332 3.40 -26.95 25.38
N LYS A 333 3.88 -25.80 24.89
CA LYS A 333 5.10 -25.15 25.36
C LYS A 333 4.76 -24.02 26.31
N THR A 334 5.04 -24.22 27.59
CA THR A 334 4.76 -23.28 28.69
C THR A 334 5.97 -22.49 29.15
N GLU A 335 7.14 -22.68 28.52
CA GLU A 335 8.37 -22.00 28.90
C GLU A 335 9.14 -21.54 27.67
N GLU A 336 9.67 -20.32 27.70
CA GLU A 336 10.56 -19.80 26.67
C GLU A 336 11.88 -19.31 27.27
N TYR A 337 13.01 -19.75 26.71
CA TYR A 337 14.32 -19.41 27.23
C TYR A 337 15.17 -18.61 26.24
N ARG A 338 16.06 -17.77 26.77
CA ARG A 338 17.04 -16.99 26.00
C ARG A 338 18.39 -16.93 26.70
N SER A 339 19.46 -17.14 25.93
CA SER A 339 20.82 -16.91 26.42
C SER A 339 21.11 -15.42 26.49
N LEU A 340 21.64 -14.97 27.64
CA LEU A 340 22.10 -13.61 27.82
C LEU A 340 23.45 -13.41 27.14
N LYS A 341 23.41 -13.00 25.87
CA LYS A 341 24.61 -12.52 25.17
C LYS A 341 24.93 -11.09 25.58
N GLN A 342 26.21 -10.73 25.63
CA GLN A 342 26.66 -9.36 25.94
C GLN A 342 25.97 -8.30 25.06
N THR A 343 25.77 -8.59 23.78
CA THR A 343 25.12 -7.70 22.81
C THR A 343 23.63 -7.46 23.09
N THR A 344 22.97 -8.37 23.80
CA THR A 344 21.54 -8.31 24.11
C THR A 344 21.25 -8.06 25.59
N LEU A 345 22.29 -7.85 26.40
CA LEU A 345 22.18 -7.84 27.86
C LEU A 345 21.25 -6.74 28.38
N ASN A 346 21.34 -5.53 27.81
CA ASN A 346 20.48 -4.39 28.16
C ASN A 346 19.02 -4.58 27.75
N LYS A 347 18.70 -5.56 26.88
CA LYS A 347 17.32 -5.88 26.52
C LYS A 347 16.59 -6.59 27.66
N TYR A 348 17.31 -7.43 28.39
CA TYR A 348 16.76 -8.33 29.42
C TYR A 348 17.15 -7.93 30.84
N THR A 349 18.08 -6.98 31.00
CA THR A 349 18.56 -6.50 32.29
C THR A 349 18.63 -4.98 32.32
N TYR A 350 18.64 -4.40 33.51
CA TYR A 350 18.90 -2.99 33.75
C TYR A 350 19.89 -2.83 34.91
N ILE A 351 20.56 -1.70 34.99
CA ILE A 351 21.42 -1.35 36.14
C ILE A 351 20.61 -0.41 37.03
N ASP A 352 20.55 -0.72 38.32
CA ASP A 352 19.96 0.18 39.31
C ASP A 352 20.98 1.28 39.66
N GLU A 353 20.56 2.53 39.54
CA GLU A 353 21.43 3.69 39.80
C GLU A 353 21.78 3.84 41.29
N ALA A 354 20.97 3.26 42.19
CA ALA A 354 21.15 3.39 43.63
C ALA A 354 22.29 2.50 44.17
N ASP A 355 22.47 1.29 43.61
CA ASP A 355 23.48 0.34 44.08
C ASP A 355 24.46 -0.12 43.00
N GLY A 356 24.28 0.32 41.76
CA GLY A 356 25.13 -0.01 40.62
C GLY A 356 25.04 -1.48 40.18
N LYS A 357 24.10 -2.27 40.72
CA LYS A 357 23.96 -3.68 40.39
C LYS A 357 23.00 -3.88 39.21
N ARG A 358 23.20 -4.99 38.51
CA ARG A 358 22.40 -5.36 37.33
C ARG A 358 21.30 -6.34 37.71
N TYR A 359 20.07 -5.98 37.39
CA TYR A 359 18.85 -6.74 37.69
C TYR A 359 18.16 -7.21 36.42
N LEU A 360 17.43 -8.33 36.50
CA LEU A 360 16.59 -8.82 35.41
C LEU A 360 15.36 -7.94 35.23
N ARG A 361 15.07 -7.62 33.98
CA ARG A 361 13.88 -6.90 33.60
C ARG A 361 12.70 -7.86 33.60
N ARG A 362 11.70 -7.55 34.42
CA ARG A 362 10.41 -8.26 34.44
C ARG A 362 9.51 -7.72 33.35
N PHE A 363 8.88 -8.62 32.62
CA PHE A 363 7.92 -8.34 31.55
C PHE A 363 6.58 -8.97 31.91
N ASP A 364 5.49 -8.29 31.57
CA ASP A 364 4.13 -8.76 31.84
C ASP A 364 3.62 -9.68 30.72
N ALA A 365 4.13 -9.47 29.50
CA ALA A 365 3.79 -10.27 28.32
C ALA A 365 4.94 -10.36 27.33
N ILE A 366 4.93 -11.42 26.52
CA ILE A 366 5.82 -11.59 25.37
C ILE A 366 4.98 -11.56 24.10
N ARG A 367 5.40 -10.72 23.15
CA ARG A 367 4.90 -10.73 21.77
C ARG A 367 5.84 -11.55 20.90
N PHE A 368 5.35 -12.70 20.44
CA PHE A 368 6.02 -13.58 19.50
C PHE A 368 5.69 -13.24 18.07
N TYR A 369 6.68 -13.36 17.20
CA TYR A 369 6.56 -13.20 15.75
C TYR A 369 7.23 -14.37 15.04
N VAL A 370 6.60 -14.91 14.00
CA VAL A 370 7.20 -15.94 13.15
C VAL A 370 7.96 -15.27 12.00
N GLY A 371 9.29 -15.28 12.04
CA GLY A 371 10.14 -14.70 11.00
C GLY A 371 10.10 -13.15 10.89
N TYR A 372 10.63 -12.65 9.78
CA TYR A 372 10.93 -11.22 9.57
C TYR A 372 10.04 -10.51 8.52
N HIS A 373 9.00 -11.17 8.00
CA HIS A 373 8.12 -10.60 6.97
C HIS A 373 6.96 -9.78 7.55
N SER A 374 6.33 -8.95 6.71
CA SER A 374 5.30 -7.99 7.11
C SER A 374 3.93 -8.60 7.44
N ASP A 375 3.63 -9.78 6.91
CA ASP A 375 2.38 -10.53 7.10
C ASP A 375 2.65 -11.82 7.87
N ARG A 376 3.32 -11.68 9.01
CA ARG A 376 3.76 -12.79 9.84
C ARG A 376 2.74 -13.16 10.90
N ASP A 377 2.75 -14.44 11.27
CA ASP A 377 2.07 -14.91 12.46
C ASP A 377 2.63 -14.19 13.69
N SER A 378 1.73 -13.80 14.58
CA SER A 378 2.08 -13.19 15.85
C SER A 378 1.15 -13.61 16.97
N ALA A 379 1.67 -13.68 18.18
CA ALA A 379 0.90 -14.01 19.36
C ALA A 379 1.39 -13.16 20.53
N VAL A 380 0.47 -12.76 21.40
CA VAL A 380 0.80 -12.12 22.67
C VAL A 380 0.46 -13.10 23.79
N VAL A 381 1.43 -13.40 24.63
CA VAL A 381 1.32 -14.40 25.70
C VAL A 381 1.73 -13.77 27.02
N GLN A 382 0.95 -14.02 28.07
CA GLN A 382 1.26 -13.55 29.41
C GLN A 382 2.53 -14.19 29.96
N VAL A 383 3.32 -13.45 30.71
CA VAL A 383 4.44 -13.99 31.50
C VAL A 383 3.98 -14.11 32.95
N LEU A 384 4.09 -15.32 33.51
CA LEU A 384 3.75 -15.61 34.90
C LEU A 384 4.95 -15.39 35.81
N ASP A 385 6.13 -15.83 35.35
CA ASP A 385 7.38 -15.67 36.10
C ASP A 385 8.58 -15.60 35.15
N THR A 386 9.70 -15.13 35.68
CA THR A 386 11.00 -15.04 35.00
C THR A 386 12.10 -15.51 35.94
N THR A 387 12.80 -16.56 35.55
CA THR A 387 13.91 -17.15 36.29
C THR A 387 15.22 -16.99 35.52
N TYR A 388 16.34 -17.11 36.22
CA TYR A 388 17.67 -17.03 35.61
C TYR A 388 18.60 -18.04 36.24
N GLU A 389 19.08 -18.96 35.42
CA GLU A 389 19.99 -20.04 35.81
C GLU A 389 21.03 -20.22 34.68
N ASP A 390 22.31 -20.38 35.04
CA ASP A 390 23.40 -20.71 34.12
C ASP A 390 23.51 -19.85 32.83
N GLY A 391 23.20 -18.55 32.92
CA GLY A 391 23.28 -17.64 31.76
C GLY A 391 22.04 -17.66 30.85
N LEU A 392 21.02 -18.41 31.21
CA LEU A 392 19.73 -18.51 30.54
C LEU A 392 18.65 -17.80 31.34
N VAL A 393 17.89 -16.93 30.68
CA VAL A 393 16.65 -16.37 31.22
C VAL A 393 15.50 -17.21 30.72
N THR A 394 14.70 -17.72 31.65
CA THR A 394 13.51 -18.53 31.35
C THR A 394 12.27 -17.74 31.71
N TYR A 395 11.34 -17.66 30.77
CA TYR A 395 10.02 -17.04 30.92
C TYR A 395 8.97 -18.13 31.01
N HIS A 396 8.27 -18.19 32.15
CA HIS A 396 7.14 -19.10 32.33
C HIS A 396 5.90 -18.44 31.71
N LEU A 397 5.39 -19.05 30.64
CA LEU A 397 4.30 -18.55 29.83
C LEU A 397 2.96 -18.95 30.42
N GLY A 398 2.04 -17.99 30.47
CA GLY A 398 0.68 -18.17 30.93
C GLY A 398 -0.31 -18.18 29.78
N LYS A 399 -1.43 -17.46 29.95
CA LYS A 399 -2.51 -17.43 28.97
C LYS A 399 -2.07 -16.74 27.68
N VAL A 400 -2.45 -17.32 26.54
CA VAL A 400 -2.38 -16.66 25.23
C VAL A 400 -3.47 -15.59 25.16
N LEU A 401 -3.06 -14.32 25.01
CA LEU A 401 -3.93 -13.15 25.03
C LEU A 401 -4.47 -12.81 23.64
N GLU A 402 -3.64 -12.98 22.60
CA GLU A 402 -4.01 -12.71 21.20
C GLU A 402 -3.22 -13.63 20.27
N VAL A 403 -3.85 -14.06 19.18
CA VAL A 403 -3.20 -14.75 18.06
C VAL A 403 -3.66 -14.11 16.76
N ILE A 404 -2.70 -13.66 15.96
CA ILE A 404 -2.91 -13.13 14.61
C ILE A 404 -2.16 -14.03 13.64
N ARG A 405 -2.88 -14.63 12.70
CA ARG A 405 -2.29 -15.43 11.62
C ARG A 405 -2.02 -14.54 10.41
N GLY A 406 -0.82 -14.62 9.86
CA GLY A 406 -0.48 -14.05 8.57
C GLY A 406 -1.22 -14.77 7.45
N LYS A 407 -1.35 -14.14 6.27
CA LYS A 407 -1.87 -14.84 5.10
C LYS A 407 -0.85 -15.92 4.70
N GLU A 408 -1.25 -17.18 4.68
CA GLU A 408 -0.45 -18.24 4.08
C GLU A 408 -0.28 -17.92 2.59
N ASN A 409 0.96 -17.77 2.14
CA ASN A 409 1.27 -17.86 0.72
C ASN A 409 0.98 -19.31 0.30
N LYS A 410 -0.21 -19.54 -0.27
CA LYS A 410 -0.47 -20.74 -1.08
C LYS A 410 0.21 -20.59 -2.44
#